data_AF-A0A2T6N6A5-F1
#
_entry.id   AF-A0A2T6N6A5-F1
#
_cell.length_a   1.000
_cell.length_b   1.000
_cell.length_c   1.000
_cell.angle_alpha   90.00
_cell.angle_beta   90.00
_cell.angle_gamma   90.00
#
_symmetry.space_group_name_H-M   'P 1'
#
loop_
_entity.id
_entity.type
_entity.pdbx_description
1 polymer ?
#
loop_
_entity_poly.entity_id
_entity_poly.type
_entity_poly.pdbx_seq_one_letter_code
_entity_poly.pdbx_strand_id
1 'polypeptide(L)'
;MRKERRIRSWFLAIFGLPFFAVGLFFIYQTAVSVVDVMQMASWQQTPGTLISAELSHHHSDDSTTYKAEAQYRYRVNGIEYSGDRVAIHGGSDNIGDFQQQLGRQLQRLYRNQKPVTVYYNPSDPNQAVINRDLRWGMIGFNAIFIIVFGGAGLGLIIFGLRGKRVIDTPEAVDKPWLARPEWADNRILSGARLGMYLFWGFTIFWNALSIPAAIAVPEVWRKEGALALLILLFPLIGMGLFYWTVKQTLEWRRFGYTPLTMDPFPGAIGGDVGGEIQVDVPYESGLVCEVTLSSIYSYVTGSGKNRSRSESVKWQDSGYAQVEPAARGMRLGFRFSVPEGLNPSEEETGNYYFWRLNIKAEQPGIDLDRSYTIPVYATAEKSRFQHLDSGRETPQGMPELTAEMLLPLRRNGMVQELYYPMLRQPLLSTLFTVIGGIFAIAGVMLWGKAAQEGMPLYFMGGLFTFLGSMVALAGLYTAFNSLYVAWDGRQVVTIRRLLGITVRWKNVRYHELREIELKKGSTSTQTGNTHQISYHVIAQTQQGKIVLAENLDSHTKAKLVTEFFRKQFKT
;
A
#
# COMPACT_ATOMS: atom_id res chain seq x y z
N MET A 1 4.06 33.73 23.16
CA MET A 1 3.80 32.37 23.71
C MET A 1 3.15 31.54 22.62
N ARG A 2 3.74 30.39 22.24
CA ARG A 2 3.20 29.48 21.22
C ARG A 2 1.89 28.88 21.74
N LYS A 3 0.74 29.31 21.21
CA LYS A 3 -0.56 28.71 21.56
C LYS A 3 -0.77 27.49 20.67
N GLU A 4 -0.86 26.31 21.27
CA GLU A 4 -1.20 25.09 20.54
C GLU A 4 -2.71 24.88 20.55
N ARG A 5 -3.31 24.73 19.37
CA ARG A 5 -4.69 24.26 19.20
C ARG A 5 -4.67 22.82 18.72
N ARG A 6 -5.59 21.98 19.21
CA ARG A 6 -5.77 20.61 18.71
C ARG A 6 -7.07 20.51 17.91
N ILE A 7 -6.95 20.10 16.65
CA ILE A 7 -8.10 19.81 15.80
C ILE A 7 -8.39 18.32 15.89
N ARG A 8 -9.43 17.97 16.65
CA ARG A 8 -9.89 16.58 16.79
C ARG A 8 -10.60 16.14 15.52
N SER A 9 -10.34 14.91 15.09
CA SER A 9 -11.11 14.27 14.02
C SER A 9 -12.25 13.47 14.64
N TRP A 10 -13.38 14.14 14.86
CA TRP A 10 -14.61 13.48 15.33
C TRP A 10 -15.10 12.42 14.35
N PHE A 11 -14.88 12.62 13.05
CA PHE A 11 -15.17 11.63 12.03
C PHE A 11 -14.41 10.31 12.30
N LEU A 12 -13.10 10.36 12.51
CA LEU A 12 -12.30 9.15 12.80
C LEU A 12 -12.73 8.49 14.12
N ALA A 13 -13.04 9.30 15.14
CA ALA A 13 -13.48 8.78 16.43
C ALA A 13 -14.84 8.07 16.32
N ILE A 14 -15.82 8.69 15.66
CA ILE A 14 -17.15 8.10 15.44
C ILE A 14 -17.04 6.88 14.53
N PHE A 15 -16.20 6.93 13.50
CA PHE A 15 -15.95 5.80 12.60
C PHE A 15 -15.34 4.60 13.33
N GLY A 16 -14.55 4.81 14.38
CA GLY A 16 -13.98 3.74 15.21
C GLY A 16 -14.97 3.08 16.18
N LEU A 17 -16.09 3.73 16.53
CA LEU A 17 -17.04 3.24 17.53
C LEU A 17 -17.68 1.87 17.17
N PRO A 18 -18.18 1.64 15.94
CA PRO A 18 -18.74 0.33 15.58
C PRO A 18 -17.73 -0.81 15.73
N PHE A 19 -16.48 -0.60 15.31
CA PHE A 19 -15.42 -1.61 15.44
C PHE A 19 -15.10 -1.89 16.92
N PHE A 20 -15.01 -0.83 17.74
CA PHE A 20 -14.80 -1.00 19.18
C PHE A 20 -15.96 -1.74 19.86
N ALA A 21 -17.20 -1.44 19.47
CA ALA A 21 -18.40 -2.11 19.99
C ALA A 21 -18.42 -3.61 19.65
N VAL A 22 -18.00 -4.00 18.44
CA VAL A 22 -17.81 -5.42 18.09
C VAL A 22 -16.81 -6.07 19.04
N GLY A 23 -15.67 -5.44 19.31
CA GLY A 23 -14.70 -5.93 20.29
C GLY A 23 -15.30 -6.10 21.69
N LEU A 24 -16.04 -5.10 22.19
CA LEU A 24 -16.71 -5.18 23.51
C LEU A 24 -17.74 -6.30 23.57
N PHE A 25 -18.49 -6.54 22.50
CA PHE A 25 -19.46 -7.63 22.42
C PHE A 25 -18.79 -9.00 22.58
N PHE A 26 -17.65 -9.22 21.90
CA PHE A 26 -16.89 -10.46 22.05
C PHE A 26 -16.18 -10.59 23.42
N ILE A 27 -15.74 -9.48 24.02
CA ILE A 27 -15.26 -9.47 25.42
C ILE A 27 -16.39 -9.93 26.35
N TYR A 28 -17.58 -9.37 26.19
CA TYR A 28 -18.75 -9.72 27.00
C TYR A 28 -19.10 -11.22 26.87
N GLN A 29 -19.22 -11.74 25.64
CA GLN A 29 -19.49 -13.17 25.42
C GLN A 29 -18.45 -14.08 26.06
N THR A 30 -17.17 -13.71 25.95
CA THR A 30 -16.06 -14.46 26.54
C THR A 30 -16.12 -14.40 28.06
N ALA A 31 -16.38 -13.22 28.65
CA ALA A 31 -16.52 -13.04 30.09
C ALA A 31 -17.68 -13.85 30.66
N VAL A 32 -18.85 -13.85 30.00
CA VAL A 32 -20.01 -14.67 30.40
C VAL A 32 -19.64 -16.15 30.42
N SER A 33 -18.97 -16.63 29.36
CA SER A 33 -18.55 -18.05 29.26
C SER A 33 -17.55 -18.45 30.35
N VAL A 34 -16.61 -17.55 30.71
CA VAL A 34 -15.66 -17.78 31.80
C VAL A 34 -16.37 -17.79 33.16
N VAL A 35 -17.31 -16.88 33.39
CA VAL A 35 -18.11 -16.84 34.63
C VAL A 35 -18.93 -18.13 34.78
N ASP A 36 -19.56 -18.60 33.70
CA ASP A 36 -20.28 -19.89 33.68
C ASP A 36 -19.37 -21.05 34.09
N VAL A 37 -18.17 -21.17 33.52
CA VAL A 37 -17.19 -22.21 33.90
C VAL A 37 -16.84 -22.13 35.38
N MET A 38 -16.59 -20.92 35.90
CA MET A 38 -16.24 -20.72 37.30
C MET A 38 -17.40 -21.12 38.23
N GLN A 39 -18.64 -20.79 37.88
CA GLN A 39 -19.82 -21.20 38.65
C GLN A 39 -20.02 -22.71 38.58
N MET A 40 -19.83 -23.32 37.41
CA MET A 40 -20.00 -24.76 37.19
C MET A 40 -18.86 -25.61 37.74
N ALA A 41 -17.77 -25.00 38.20
CA ALA A 41 -16.63 -25.71 38.80
C ALA A 41 -17.05 -26.49 40.05
N SER A 42 -17.95 -25.92 40.86
CA SER A 42 -18.48 -26.53 42.10
C SER A 42 -19.72 -27.39 41.89
N TRP A 43 -20.24 -27.50 40.66
CA TRP A 43 -21.46 -28.27 40.37
C TRP A 43 -21.23 -29.77 40.54
N GLN A 44 -22.24 -30.45 41.11
CA GLN A 44 -22.20 -31.88 41.39
C GLN A 44 -22.74 -32.68 40.18
N GLN A 45 -22.31 -33.94 40.06
CA GLN A 45 -22.68 -34.83 38.97
C GLN A 45 -23.78 -35.80 39.40
N THR A 46 -24.76 -36.03 38.53
CA THR A 46 -25.79 -37.06 38.69
C THR A 46 -26.12 -37.70 37.34
N PRO A 47 -26.50 -38.99 37.27
CA PRO A 47 -27.02 -39.57 36.04
C PRO A 47 -28.39 -38.97 35.68
N GLY A 48 -28.54 -38.55 34.43
CA GLY A 48 -29.80 -38.11 33.83
C GLY A 48 -30.25 -38.99 32.68
N THR A 49 -31.52 -38.87 32.30
CA THR A 49 -32.13 -39.55 31.17
C THR A 49 -32.49 -38.52 30.09
N LEU A 50 -32.04 -38.75 28.87
CA LEU A 50 -32.40 -37.91 27.72
C LEU A 50 -33.86 -38.13 27.32
N ILE A 51 -34.61 -37.03 27.23
CA ILE A 51 -35.99 -36.96 26.72
C ILE A 51 -35.96 -36.75 25.21
N SER A 52 -35.03 -35.93 24.72
CA SER A 52 -34.78 -35.72 23.30
C SER A 52 -33.29 -35.41 23.08
N ALA A 53 -32.78 -35.73 21.89
CA ALA A 53 -31.44 -35.34 21.47
C ALA A 53 -31.39 -35.17 19.95
N GLU A 54 -31.00 -33.99 19.49
CA GLU A 54 -30.95 -33.62 18.09
C GLU A 54 -29.66 -32.86 17.75
N LEU A 55 -29.17 -33.06 16.52
CA LEU A 55 -28.13 -32.24 15.92
C LEU A 55 -28.78 -31.44 14.80
N SER A 56 -29.22 -30.23 15.12
CA SER A 56 -29.80 -29.32 14.13
C SER A 56 -28.68 -28.68 13.30
N HIS A 57 -28.98 -28.45 12.02
CA HIS A 57 -28.05 -27.80 11.10
C HIS A 57 -28.81 -26.82 10.21
N HIS A 58 -28.18 -25.69 9.90
CA HIS A 58 -28.70 -24.70 8.98
C HIS A 58 -27.69 -24.46 7.87
N HIS A 59 -28.15 -24.62 6.63
CA HIS A 59 -27.33 -24.46 5.43
C HIS A 59 -27.70 -23.14 4.75
N SER A 60 -26.69 -22.30 4.50
CA SER A 60 -26.77 -21.13 3.62
C SER A 60 -25.84 -21.33 2.42
N ASP A 61 -25.99 -20.48 1.40
CA ASP A 61 -25.18 -20.55 0.16
C ASP A 61 -23.66 -20.57 0.42
N ASP A 62 -23.20 -20.01 1.54
CA ASP A 62 -21.78 -19.89 1.89
C ASP A 62 -21.32 -20.80 3.04
N SER A 63 -22.22 -21.36 3.88
CA SER A 63 -21.78 -22.15 5.05
C SER A 63 -22.87 -23.03 5.67
N THR A 64 -22.46 -24.06 6.43
CA THR A 64 -23.37 -24.85 7.29
C THR A 64 -23.02 -24.65 8.76
N THR A 65 -24.00 -24.26 9.57
CA THR A 65 -23.88 -24.17 11.03
C THR A 65 -24.57 -25.36 11.70
N TYR A 66 -24.09 -25.76 12.87
CA TYR A 66 -24.58 -26.90 13.64
C TYR A 66 -24.89 -26.50 15.07
N LYS A 67 -25.88 -27.16 15.69
CA LYS A 67 -26.26 -26.97 17.09
C LYS A 67 -26.63 -28.31 17.72
N ALA A 68 -26.00 -28.64 18.84
CA ALA A 68 -26.38 -29.78 19.67
C ALA A 68 -27.51 -29.38 20.61
N GLU A 69 -28.65 -30.07 20.53
CA GLU A 69 -29.84 -29.81 21.33
C GLU A 69 -30.28 -31.08 22.05
N ALA A 70 -30.66 -30.97 23.31
CA ALA A 70 -31.21 -32.09 24.06
C ALA A 70 -32.07 -31.59 25.23
N GLN A 71 -33.13 -32.32 25.54
CA GLN A 71 -33.87 -32.18 26.79
C GLN A 71 -33.59 -33.40 27.66
N TYR A 72 -33.43 -33.21 28.96
CA TYR A 72 -33.09 -34.28 29.89
C TYR A 72 -33.81 -34.12 31.23
N ARG A 73 -34.03 -35.23 31.91
CA ARG A 73 -34.52 -35.31 33.30
C ARG A 73 -33.46 -35.93 34.20
N TYR A 74 -33.39 -35.49 35.44
CA TYR A 74 -32.44 -35.97 36.44
C TYR A 74 -33.05 -35.90 37.83
N ARG A 75 -32.45 -36.61 38.79
CA ARG A 75 -32.92 -36.63 40.17
C ARG A 75 -31.84 -36.15 41.13
N VAL A 76 -32.27 -35.32 42.08
CA VAL A 76 -31.45 -34.83 43.19
C VAL A 76 -32.27 -35.04 44.46
N ASN A 77 -31.74 -35.80 45.42
CA ASN A 77 -32.41 -36.12 46.69
C ASN A 77 -33.85 -36.66 46.54
N GLY A 78 -34.10 -37.44 45.48
CA GLY A 78 -35.43 -38.01 45.18
C GLY A 78 -36.40 -37.07 44.46
N ILE A 79 -36.06 -35.79 44.30
CA ILE A 79 -36.84 -34.81 43.53
C ILE A 79 -36.38 -34.83 42.07
N GLU A 80 -37.35 -34.79 41.16
CA GLU A 80 -37.10 -34.84 39.73
C GLU A 80 -37.06 -33.44 39.12
N TYR A 81 -36.02 -33.19 38.33
CA TYR A 81 -35.77 -31.94 37.63
C TYR A 81 -35.60 -32.19 36.14
N SER A 82 -35.76 -31.14 35.34
CA SER A 82 -35.52 -31.19 33.90
C SER A 82 -34.69 -30.01 33.44
N GLY A 83 -33.98 -30.16 32.34
CA GLY A 83 -33.15 -29.12 31.75
C GLY A 83 -32.95 -29.33 30.24
N ASP A 84 -32.56 -28.27 29.56
CA ASP A 84 -32.31 -28.23 28.11
C ASP A 84 -30.92 -27.66 27.75
N ARG A 85 -30.20 -27.11 28.74
CA ARG A 85 -28.86 -26.57 28.54
C ARG A 85 -27.87 -27.71 28.28
N VAL A 86 -27.38 -27.80 27.05
CA VAL A 86 -26.44 -28.83 26.61
C VAL A 86 -24.99 -28.47 26.93
N ALA A 87 -24.60 -27.22 26.66
CA ALA A 87 -23.23 -26.74 26.84
C ALA A 87 -23.19 -25.29 27.33
N ILE A 88 -22.01 -24.82 27.75
CA ILE A 88 -21.79 -23.40 28.13
C ILE A 88 -22.09 -22.47 26.95
N HIS A 89 -21.51 -22.78 25.79
CA HIS A 89 -21.75 -22.03 24.55
C HIS A 89 -22.93 -22.66 23.81
N GLY A 90 -24.10 -22.03 23.90
CA GLY A 90 -25.28 -22.39 23.12
C GLY A 90 -25.29 -21.76 21.73
N GLY A 91 -26.32 -22.08 20.94
CA GLY A 91 -26.52 -21.53 19.60
C GLY A 91 -25.88 -22.36 18.49
N SER A 92 -26.19 -21.99 17.24
CA SER A 92 -25.66 -22.64 16.05
C SER A 92 -24.34 -22.02 15.64
N ASP A 93 -23.34 -22.84 15.36
CA ASP A 93 -22.03 -22.37 14.92
C ASP A 93 -21.34 -23.39 14.00
N ASN A 94 -20.27 -22.96 13.34
CA ASN A 94 -19.39 -23.79 12.52
C ASN A 94 -17.94 -23.75 13.04
N ILE A 95 -17.76 -23.55 14.35
CA ILE A 95 -16.46 -23.33 14.97
C ILE A 95 -15.94 -24.64 15.55
N GLY A 96 -15.06 -25.29 14.78
CA GLY A 96 -14.54 -26.62 15.07
C GLY A 96 -15.62 -27.70 14.95
N ASP A 97 -15.38 -28.85 15.56
CA ASP A 97 -16.27 -30.02 15.47
C ASP A 97 -17.11 -30.29 16.73
N PHE A 98 -17.05 -29.39 17.71
CA PHE A 98 -17.69 -29.54 19.03
C PHE A 98 -19.18 -29.86 18.93
N GLN A 99 -19.94 -29.07 18.17
CA GLN A 99 -21.39 -29.24 18.03
C GLN A 99 -21.73 -30.58 17.39
N GLN A 100 -21.01 -30.99 16.33
CA GLN A 100 -21.28 -32.28 15.69
C GLN A 100 -20.84 -33.46 16.56
N GLN A 101 -19.76 -33.35 17.34
CA GLN A 101 -19.33 -34.41 18.25
C GLN A 101 -20.33 -34.59 19.38
N LEU A 102 -20.68 -33.50 20.08
CA LEU A 102 -21.61 -33.52 21.20
C LEU A 102 -23.01 -33.95 20.76
N GLY A 103 -23.54 -33.40 19.67
CA GLY A 103 -24.83 -33.79 19.12
C GLY A 103 -24.88 -35.27 18.73
N ARG A 104 -23.85 -35.79 18.06
CA ARG A 104 -23.75 -37.23 17.71
C ARG A 104 -23.66 -38.12 18.96
N GLN A 105 -22.93 -37.69 19.99
CA GLN A 105 -22.85 -38.39 21.26
C GLN A 105 -24.23 -38.46 21.94
N LEU A 106 -24.94 -37.33 22.05
CA LEU A 106 -26.26 -37.26 22.68
C LEU A 106 -27.30 -38.08 21.92
N GLN A 107 -27.33 -37.98 20.59
CA GLN A 107 -28.19 -38.82 19.76
C GLN A 107 -27.93 -40.32 19.94
N ARG A 108 -26.66 -40.71 20.14
CA ARG A 108 -26.28 -42.11 20.40
C ARG A 108 -26.74 -42.56 21.78
N LEU A 109 -26.60 -41.72 22.81
CA LEU A 109 -27.08 -42.03 24.16
C LEU A 109 -28.61 -42.15 24.20
N TYR A 110 -29.32 -41.22 23.56
CA TYR A 110 -30.77 -41.23 23.45
C TYR A 110 -31.30 -42.48 22.74
N ARG A 111 -30.76 -42.81 21.56
CA ARG A 111 -31.17 -44.01 20.79
C ARG A 111 -30.97 -45.32 21.55
N ASN A 112 -29.93 -45.40 22.39
CA ASN A 112 -29.61 -46.60 23.15
C ASN A 112 -30.17 -46.57 24.58
N GLN A 113 -31.01 -45.58 24.92
CA GLN A 113 -31.58 -45.37 26.26
C GLN A 113 -30.51 -45.41 27.39
N LYS A 114 -29.31 -44.90 27.08
CA LYS A 114 -28.20 -44.85 28.05
C LYS A 114 -28.26 -43.55 28.85
N PRO A 115 -27.87 -43.57 30.14
CA PRO A 115 -27.82 -42.37 30.95
C PRO A 115 -26.78 -41.37 30.40
N VAL A 116 -27.03 -40.08 30.62
CA VAL A 116 -26.11 -38.97 30.34
C VAL A 116 -25.66 -38.35 31.66
N THR A 117 -24.41 -37.91 31.76
CA THR A 117 -23.95 -37.16 32.94
C THR A 117 -24.57 -35.77 32.92
N VAL A 118 -25.20 -35.38 34.02
CA VAL A 118 -25.75 -34.05 34.24
C VAL A 118 -25.02 -33.40 35.41
N TYR A 119 -24.51 -32.19 35.19
CA TYR A 119 -23.94 -31.35 36.22
C TYR A 119 -25.01 -30.39 36.71
N TYR A 120 -25.32 -30.37 38.01
CA TYR A 120 -26.34 -29.48 38.59
C TYR A 120 -25.74 -28.58 39.67
N ASN A 121 -26.32 -27.40 39.84
CA ASN A 121 -25.97 -26.49 40.93
C ASN A 121 -26.55 -27.01 42.27
N PRO A 122 -25.72 -27.33 43.28
CA PRO A 122 -26.23 -27.84 44.56
C PRO A 122 -27.08 -26.83 45.34
N SER A 123 -26.90 -25.53 45.09
CA SER A 123 -27.67 -24.46 45.74
C SER A 123 -29.00 -24.17 45.03
N ASP A 124 -29.11 -24.53 43.74
CA ASP A 124 -30.34 -24.40 42.94
C ASP A 124 -30.39 -25.53 41.89
N PRO A 125 -30.93 -26.71 42.27
CA PRO A 125 -30.95 -27.89 41.39
C PRO A 125 -31.77 -27.73 40.11
N ASN A 126 -32.45 -26.60 39.86
CA ASN A 126 -33.06 -26.33 38.56
C ASN A 126 -32.03 -25.95 37.49
N GLN A 127 -30.84 -25.49 37.90
CA GLN A 127 -29.76 -25.16 37.00
C GLN A 127 -28.88 -26.38 36.77
N ALA A 128 -28.87 -26.88 35.53
CA ALA A 128 -28.03 -27.99 35.13
C ALA A 128 -27.48 -27.83 33.71
N VAL A 129 -26.43 -28.60 33.40
CA VAL A 129 -25.78 -28.65 32.09
C VAL A 129 -25.21 -30.05 31.82
N ILE A 130 -25.17 -30.49 30.56
CA ILE A 130 -24.57 -31.77 30.18
C ILE A 130 -23.04 -31.64 30.02
N ASN A 131 -22.57 -30.64 29.29
CA ASN A 131 -21.14 -30.38 29.06
C ASN A 131 -20.74 -29.01 29.64
N ARG A 132 -19.81 -29.03 30.60
CA ARG A 132 -19.27 -27.81 31.24
C ARG A 132 -17.86 -27.45 30.77
N ASP A 133 -17.40 -28.02 29.66
CA ASP A 133 -16.04 -27.81 29.18
C ASP A 133 -15.92 -26.48 28.41
N LEU A 134 -14.79 -25.81 28.60
CA LEU A 134 -14.50 -24.60 27.87
C LEU A 134 -14.10 -24.94 26.43
N ARG A 135 -14.84 -24.35 25.47
CA ARG A 135 -14.51 -24.47 24.04
C ARG A 135 -13.35 -23.54 23.69
N TRP A 136 -12.11 -24.00 23.87
CA TRP A 136 -10.91 -23.21 23.56
C TRP A 136 -10.87 -22.67 22.12
N GLY A 137 -11.40 -23.44 21.16
CA GLY A 137 -11.56 -22.96 19.77
C GLY A 137 -12.46 -21.72 19.66
N MET A 138 -13.54 -21.67 20.44
CA MET A 138 -14.45 -20.52 20.49
C MET A 138 -13.80 -19.31 21.18
N ILE A 139 -13.03 -19.54 22.24
CA ILE A 139 -12.26 -18.49 22.93
C ILE A 139 -11.20 -17.90 22.00
N GLY A 140 -10.46 -18.74 21.27
CA GLY A 140 -9.50 -18.30 20.26
C GLY A 140 -10.16 -17.49 19.14
N PHE A 141 -11.32 -17.95 18.65
CA PHE A 141 -12.12 -17.22 17.66
C PHE A 141 -12.53 -15.83 18.17
N ASN A 142 -13.11 -15.75 19.38
CA ASN A 142 -13.49 -14.47 19.99
C ASN A 142 -12.28 -13.54 20.17
N ALA A 143 -11.13 -14.07 20.59
CA ALA A 143 -9.91 -13.30 20.82
C ALA A 143 -9.45 -12.53 19.56
N ILE A 144 -9.62 -13.12 18.37
CA ILE A 144 -9.30 -12.45 17.10
C ILE A 144 -10.14 -11.18 16.94
N PHE A 145 -11.45 -11.26 17.15
CA PHE A 145 -12.33 -10.09 17.05
C PHE A 145 -12.02 -9.03 18.12
N ILE A 146 -11.71 -9.46 19.34
CA ILE A 146 -11.35 -8.55 20.44
C ILE A 146 -10.08 -7.76 20.09
N ILE A 147 -9.02 -8.43 19.66
CA ILE A 147 -7.73 -7.79 19.37
C ILE A 147 -7.84 -6.92 18.12
N VAL A 148 -8.43 -7.46 17.05
CA VAL A 148 -8.50 -6.77 15.76
C VAL A 148 -9.50 -5.62 15.82
N PHE A 149 -10.78 -5.91 16.05
CA PHE A 149 -11.84 -4.91 15.94
C PHE A 149 -11.84 -4.00 17.17
N GLY A 150 -11.69 -4.59 18.36
CA GLY A 150 -11.57 -3.83 19.61
C GLY A 150 -10.31 -2.96 19.63
N GLY A 151 -9.14 -3.53 19.34
CA GLY A 151 -7.88 -2.79 19.32
C GLY A 151 -7.83 -1.71 18.24
N ALA A 152 -8.24 -2.01 17.00
CA ALA A 152 -8.26 -1.02 15.93
C ALA A 152 -9.30 0.08 16.18
N GLY A 153 -10.50 -0.28 16.63
CA GLY A 153 -11.55 0.68 16.98
C GLY A 153 -11.10 1.65 18.08
N LEU A 154 -10.53 1.12 19.16
CA LEU A 154 -9.96 1.94 20.25
C LEU A 154 -8.82 2.83 19.75
N GLY A 155 -7.93 2.29 18.90
CA GLY A 155 -6.84 3.03 18.28
C GLY A 155 -7.32 4.23 17.45
N LEU A 156 -8.35 4.02 16.60
CA LEU A 156 -8.98 5.07 15.80
C LEU A 156 -9.64 6.14 16.68
N ILE A 157 -10.32 5.74 17.75
CA ILE A 157 -10.93 6.66 18.73
C ILE A 157 -9.86 7.52 19.40
N ILE A 158 -8.82 6.89 19.96
CA ILE A 158 -7.73 7.60 20.62
C ILE A 158 -7.01 8.54 19.65
N PHE A 159 -6.74 8.09 18.42
CA PHE A 159 -6.07 8.90 17.41
C PHE A 159 -6.93 10.09 16.97
N GLY A 160 -8.22 9.87 16.69
CA GLY A 160 -9.17 10.93 16.34
C GLY A 160 -9.33 11.97 17.45
N LEU A 161 -9.43 11.54 18.71
CA LEU A 161 -9.59 12.41 19.88
C LEU A 161 -8.28 13.12 20.29
N ARG A 162 -7.11 12.52 20.06
CA ARG A 162 -5.81 13.19 20.26
C ARG A 162 -5.69 14.44 19.40
N GLY A 163 -6.25 14.39 18.19
CA GLY A 163 -6.31 15.50 17.25
C GLY A 163 -4.95 15.87 16.63
N LYS A 164 -4.98 16.50 15.46
CA LYS A 164 -3.80 17.11 14.86
C LYS A 164 -3.47 18.39 15.64
N ARG A 165 -2.22 18.56 16.04
CA ARG A 165 -1.77 19.83 16.63
C ARG A 165 -1.69 20.87 15.51
N VAL A 166 -2.03 22.11 15.82
CA VAL A 166 -1.87 23.28 14.96
C VAL A 166 -1.31 24.39 15.84
N ILE A 167 -0.29 25.06 15.33
CA ILE A 167 0.37 26.15 16.03
C ILE A 167 -0.31 27.44 15.62
N ASP A 168 -0.88 28.13 16.60
CA ASP A 168 -1.60 29.38 16.39
C ASP A 168 -0.71 30.54 16.87
N THR A 169 0.07 31.08 15.93
CA THR A 169 1.00 32.20 16.17
C THR A 169 0.76 33.31 15.13
N PRO A 170 0.89 34.60 15.48
CA PRO A 170 0.71 35.70 14.52
C PRO A 170 1.57 35.55 13.26
N GLU A 171 2.80 35.07 13.40
CA GLU A 171 3.71 34.79 12.27
C GLU A 171 3.18 33.72 11.31
N ALA A 172 2.34 32.80 11.78
CA ALA A 172 1.77 31.73 10.98
C ALA A 172 0.64 32.22 10.05
N VAL A 173 0.13 33.44 10.26
CA VAL A 173 -0.81 34.10 9.34
C VAL A 173 -0.12 34.42 8.02
N ASP A 174 1.08 35.01 8.09
CA ASP A 174 1.88 35.34 6.91
C ASP A 174 2.68 34.14 6.39
N LYS A 175 3.03 33.20 7.29
CA LYS A 175 3.83 32.00 7.00
C LYS A 175 3.04 30.73 7.33
N PRO A 176 2.14 30.27 6.45
CA PRO A 176 1.20 29.18 6.75
C PRO A 176 1.89 27.86 7.10
N TRP A 177 3.12 27.64 6.65
CA TRP A 177 3.89 26.44 7.02
C TRP A 177 4.27 26.38 8.51
N LEU A 178 4.41 27.53 9.19
CA LEU A 178 4.68 27.57 10.64
C LEU A 178 3.48 27.12 11.48
N ALA A 179 2.27 27.15 10.91
CA ALA A 179 1.08 26.60 11.57
C ALA A 179 1.15 25.07 11.71
N ARG A 180 1.96 24.40 10.88
CA ARG A 180 2.10 22.94 10.87
C ARG A 180 3.18 22.49 11.86
N PRO A 181 2.84 21.69 12.89
CA PRO A 181 3.82 21.21 13.86
C PRO A 181 4.94 20.38 13.26
N GLU A 182 4.67 19.70 12.15
CA GLU A 182 5.64 18.88 11.43
C GLU A 182 6.77 19.70 10.80
N TRP A 183 6.52 21.00 10.57
CA TRP A 183 7.45 21.91 9.90
C TRP A 183 7.97 23.01 10.81
N ALA A 184 7.20 23.43 11.81
CA ALA A 184 7.42 24.68 12.52
C ALA A 184 8.80 24.86 13.17
N ASP A 185 9.50 23.78 13.54
CA ASP A 185 10.83 23.85 14.15
C ASP A 185 11.97 23.60 13.13
N ASN A 186 11.67 23.58 11.82
CA ASN A 186 12.59 23.24 10.74
C ASN A 186 13.37 21.92 10.98
N ARG A 187 12.70 20.96 11.64
CA ARG A 187 13.19 19.60 11.88
C ARG A 187 12.13 18.62 11.39
N ILE A 188 12.12 18.42 10.08
CA ILE A 188 11.11 17.63 9.39
C ILE A 188 11.47 16.15 9.54
N LEU A 189 10.54 15.36 10.06
CA LEU A 189 10.73 13.92 10.23
C LEU A 189 10.22 13.15 9.02
N SER A 190 10.82 12.00 8.76
CA SER A 190 10.37 11.10 7.69
C SER A 190 9.07 10.38 8.08
N GLY A 191 8.25 10.05 7.08
CA GLY A 191 6.99 9.30 7.26
C GLY A 191 7.17 7.83 7.68
N ALA A 192 8.41 7.36 7.81
CA ALA A 192 8.76 5.95 8.00
C ALA A 192 8.15 5.33 9.27
N ARG A 193 8.08 6.09 10.37
CA ARG A 193 7.57 5.61 11.67
C ARG A 193 6.08 5.28 11.63
N LEU A 194 5.27 6.20 11.11
CA LEU A 194 3.82 6.00 11.02
C LEU A 194 3.52 4.85 10.05
N GLY A 195 4.23 4.82 8.91
CA GLY A 195 4.16 3.71 7.96
C GLY A 195 4.40 2.37 8.65
N MET A 196 5.52 2.23 9.36
CA MET A 196 5.89 0.98 10.04
C MET A 196 4.80 0.46 10.97
N TYR A 197 4.20 1.32 11.80
CA TYR A 197 3.12 0.90 12.70
C TYR A 197 1.85 0.49 11.95
N LEU A 198 1.49 1.22 10.89
CA LEU A 198 0.34 0.86 10.05
C LEU A 198 0.54 -0.50 9.36
N PHE A 199 1.75 -0.76 8.86
CA PHE A 199 2.09 -2.05 8.27
C PHE A 199 2.06 -3.19 9.30
N TRP A 200 2.58 -2.99 10.51
CA TRP A 200 2.41 -3.96 11.59
C TRP A 200 0.95 -4.25 11.90
N GLY A 201 0.12 -3.21 12.03
CA GLY A 201 -1.31 -3.37 12.27
C GLY A 201 -2.00 -4.20 11.18
N PHE A 202 -1.73 -3.88 9.91
CA PHE A 202 -2.30 -4.60 8.77
C PHE A 202 -1.80 -6.06 8.68
N THR A 203 -0.50 -6.28 8.89
CA THR A 203 0.10 -7.62 8.87
C THR A 203 -0.45 -8.51 9.98
N ILE A 204 -0.60 -7.99 11.20
CA ILE A 204 -1.19 -8.73 12.32
C ILE A 204 -2.65 -9.06 12.00
N PHE A 205 -3.42 -8.08 11.53
CA PHE A 205 -4.82 -8.29 11.15
C PHE A 205 -4.98 -9.38 10.09
N TRP A 206 -4.25 -9.27 8.99
CA TRP A 206 -4.32 -10.23 7.89
C TRP A 206 -3.96 -11.64 8.34
N ASN A 207 -2.89 -11.79 9.13
CA ASN A 207 -2.46 -13.10 9.62
C ASN A 207 -3.41 -13.67 10.69
N ALA A 208 -3.97 -12.83 11.57
CA ALA A 208 -4.94 -13.26 12.57
C ALA A 208 -6.21 -13.84 11.94
N LEU A 209 -6.64 -13.32 10.78
CA LEU A 209 -7.75 -13.87 10.02
C LEU A 209 -7.32 -15.10 9.19
N SER A 210 -6.14 -15.04 8.59
CA SER A 210 -5.68 -16.03 7.63
C SER A 210 -5.22 -17.35 8.24
N ILE A 211 -4.59 -17.36 9.41
CA ILE A 211 -4.03 -18.58 10.01
C ILE A 211 -5.13 -19.56 10.44
N PRO A 212 -6.20 -19.15 11.15
CA PRO A 212 -7.30 -20.06 11.48
C PRO A 212 -7.99 -20.62 10.24
N ALA A 213 -8.18 -19.79 9.21
CA ALA A 213 -8.74 -20.24 7.93
C ALA A 213 -7.86 -21.35 7.29
N ALA A 214 -6.53 -21.21 7.36
CA ALA A 214 -5.60 -22.23 6.88
C ALA A 214 -5.66 -23.53 7.70
N ILE A 215 -5.82 -23.44 9.02
CA ILE A 215 -5.97 -24.61 9.90
C ILE A 215 -7.26 -25.39 9.59
N ALA A 216 -8.32 -24.71 9.14
CA ALA A 216 -9.58 -25.34 8.75
C ALA A 216 -9.54 -26.05 7.36
N VAL A 217 -8.49 -25.85 6.56
CA VAL A 217 -8.39 -26.38 5.19
C VAL A 217 -8.56 -27.90 5.09
N PRO A 218 -7.99 -28.75 5.97
CA PRO A 218 -8.19 -30.20 5.89
C PRO A 218 -9.65 -30.64 6.02
N GLU A 219 -10.49 -29.85 6.73
CA GLU A 219 -11.91 -30.11 6.86
C GLU A 219 -12.69 -29.61 5.63
N VAL A 220 -12.35 -28.42 5.13
CA VAL A 220 -12.96 -27.82 3.93
C VAL A 220 -12.63 -28.64 2.67
N TRP A 221 -11.41 -29.17 2.55
CA TRP A 221 -10.99 -30.05 1.46
C TRP A 221 -11.89 -31.27 1.30
N ARG A 222 -12.40 -31.82 2.41
CA ARG A 222 -13.33 -32.97 2.38
C ARG A 222 -14.69 -32.62 1.77
N LYS A 223 -15.08 -31.35 1.81
CA LYS A 223 -16.37 -30.85 1.31
C LYS A 223 -16.26 -30.29 -0.11
N GLU A 224 -15.22 -29.52 -0.39
CA GLU A 224 -15.09 -28.72 -1.63
C GLU A 224 -13.93 -29.15 -2.53
N GLY A 225 -13.15 -30.16 -2.14
CA GLY A 225 -12.04 -30.68 -2.92
C GLY A 225 -10.94 -29.64 -3.17
N ALA A 226 -10.46 -29.57 -4.41
CA ALA A 226 -9.30 -28.76 -4.79
C ALA A 226 -9.44 -27.25 -4.52
N LEU A 227 -10.67 -26.72 -4.48
CA LEU A 227 -10.93 -25.30 -4.24
C LEU A 227 -10.48 -24.85 -2.85
N ALA A 228 -10.45 -25.76 -1.86
CA ALA A 228 -9.99 -25.46 -0.51
C ALA A 228 -8.51 -25.00 -0.46
N LEU A 229 -7.69 -25.36 -1.45
CA LEU A 229 -6.29 -24.92 -1.52
C LEU A 229 -6.15 -23.42 -1.80
N LEU A 230 -7.17 -22.77 -2.38
CA LEU A 230 -7.15 -21.32 -2.59
C LEU A 230 -7.06 -20.55 -1.26
N ILE A 231 -7.58 -21.13 -0.17
CA ILE A 231 -7.48 -20.56 1.18
C ILE A 231 -6.01 -20.47 1.63
N LEU A 232 -5.13 -21.37 1.15
CA LEU A 232 -3.70 -21.34 1.46
C LEU A 232 -2.94 -20.19 0.77
N LEU A 233 -3.55 -19.48 -0.18
CA LEU A 233 -2.97 -18.25 -0.74
C LEU A 233 -2.95 -17.11 0.28
N PHE A 234 -3.95 -17.04 1.16
CA PHE A 234 -4.04 -16.00 2.18
C PHE A 234 -2.85 -16.01 3.17
N PRO A 235 -2.40 -17.14 3.73
CA PRO A 235 -1.23 -17.16 4.61
C PRO A 235 0.07 -16.96 3.84
N LEU A 236 0.15 -17.35 2.55
CA LEU A 236 1.30 -17.02 1.69
C LEU A 236 1.44 -15.50 1.51
N ILE A 237 0.34 -14.80 1.25
CA ILE A 237 0.30 -13.33 1.24
C ILE A 237 0.70 -12.78 2.61
N GLY A 238 0.18 -13.38 3.70
CA GLY A 238 0.51 -13.03 5.07
C GLY A 238 2.01 -13.12 5.40
N MET A 239 2.71 -14.14 4.88
CA MET A 239 4.16 -14.28 5.00
C MET A 239 4.91 -13.19 4.22
N GLY A 240 4.45 -12.85 3.01
CA GLY A 240 5.01 -11.74 2.24
C GLY A 240 4.88 -10.39 2.95
N LEU A 241 3.70 -10.12 3.53
CA LEU A 241 3.44 -8.93 4.35
C LEU A 241 4.33 -8.90 5.60
N PHE A 242 4.50 -10.05 6.26
CA PHE A 242 5.37 -10.18 7.43
C PHE A 242 6.83 -9.91 7.09
N TYR A 243 7.35 -10.52 6.02
CA TYR A 243 8.70 -10.25 5.52
C TYR A 243 8.92 -8.76 5.25
N TRP A 244 7.97 -8.13 4.56
CA TRP A 244 8.06 -6.70 4.22
C TRP A 244 8.00 -5.81 5.47
N THR A 245 7.16 -6.15 6.44
CA THR A 245 7.05 -5.44 7.74
C THR A 245 8.33 -5.59 8.58
N VAL A 246 8.93 -6.79 8.61
CA VAL A 246 10.22 -7.03 9.25
C VAL A 246 11.31 -6.21 8.58
N LYS A 247 11.38 -6.19 7.24
CA LYS A 247 12.32 -5.36 6.48
C LYS A 247 12.22 -3.90 6.89
N GLN A 248 11.01 -3.33 6.90
CA GLN A 248 10.78 -1.93 7.30
C GLN A 248 11.13 -1.67 8.78
N THR A 249 10.91 -2.66 9.66
CA THR A 249 11.27 -2.56 11.07
C THR A 249 12.78 -2.55 11.27
N LEU A 250 13.50 -3.42 10.54
CA LEU A 250 14.96 -3.45 10.57
C LEU A 250 15.56 -2.16 10.01
N GLU A 251 14.96 -1.61 8.94
CA GLU A 251 15.32 -0.31 8.39
C GLU A 251 15.10 0.83 9.40
N TRP A 252 13.97 0.84 10.12
CA TRP A 252 13.71 1.79 11.19
C TRP A 252 14.70 1.63 12.36
N ARG A 253 15.04 0.40 12.74
CA ARG A 253 16.04 0.13 13.78
C ARG A 253 17.45 0.55 13.38
N ARG A 254 17.83 0.40 12.10
CA ARG A 254 19.17 0.75 11.58
C ARG A 254 19.36 2.26 11.49
N PHE A 255 18.42 2.98 10.88
CA PHE A 255 18.60 4.42 10.59
C PHE A 255 17.90 5.34 11.57
N GLY A 256 16.91 4.84 12.32
CA GLY A 256 16.18 5.61 13.32
C GLY A 256 15.52 6.87 12.75
N TYR A 257 15.54 7.93 13.57
CA TYR A 257 15.10 9.25 13.16
C TYR A 257 16.16 9.92 12.30
N THR A 258 15.76 10.33 11.11
CA THR A 258 16.63 11.04 10.17
C THR A 258 16.09 12.46 9.94
N PRO A 259 16.27 13.40 10.90
CA PRO A 259 15.68 14.72 10.80
C PRO A 259 16.27 15.50 9.62
N LEU A 260 15.40 16.14 8.85
CA LEU A 260 15.74 17.07 7.78
C LEU A 260 15.66 18.50 8.32
N THR A 261 16.72 19.28 8.12
CA THR A 261 16.73 20.72 8.33
C THR A 261 16.91 21.43 7.00
N MET A 262 15.98 22.32 6.65
CA MET A 262 15.99 23.00 5.37
C MET A 262 16.76 24.32 5.40
N ASP A 263 17.37 24.66 4.28
CA ASP A 263 17.97 25.97 4.01
C ASP A 263 17.89 26.29 2.49
N PRO A 264 17.04 27.24 2.06
CA PRO A 264 16.17 28.10 2.88
C PRO A 264 14.98 27.35 3.50
N PHE A 265 14.37 27.91 4.55
CA PHE A 265 13.16 27.40 5.18
C PHE A 265 12.05 28.46 5.16
N PRO A 266 10.96 28.26 4.39
CA PRO A 266 10.64 27.08 3.59
C PRO A 266 11.50 27.02 2.32
N GLY A 267 11.44 25.90 1.61
CA GLY A 267 12.05 25.80 0.29
C GLY A 267 11.45 26.82 -0.69
N ALA A 268 12.25 27.34 -1.61
CA ALA A 268 11.87 28.46 -2.46
C ALA A 268 11.57 28.04 -3.91
N ILE A 269 10.35 28.30 -4.38
CA ILE A 269 10.01 28.29 -5.81
C ILE A 269 10.58 29.56 -6.44
N GLY A 270 11.25 29.41 -7.59
CA GLY A 270 12.04 30.49 -8.19
C GLY A 270 13.41 30.71 -7.53
N GLY A 271 13.78 29.85 -6.57
CA GLY A 271 15.03 29.91 -5.83
C GLY A 271 15.59 28.51 -5.61
N ASP A 272 16.03 28.23 -4.39
CA ASP A 272 16.57 26.92 -4.01
C ASP A 272 15.69 26.17 -3.01
N VAL A 273 15.65 24.85 -3.17
CA VAL A 273 15.16 23.91 -2.15
C VAL A 273 16.35 23.06 -1.73
N GLY A 274 16.86 23.32 -0.53
CA GLY A 274 18.03 22.62 0.00
C GLY A 274 17.93 22.35 1.50
N GLY A 275 18.91 21.63 2.01
CA GLY A 275 18.98 21.29 3.41
C GLY A 275 20.04 20.26 3.76
N GLU A 276 19.98 19.81 5.00
CA GLU A 276 20.83 18.78 5.59
C GLU A 276 19.97 17.71 6.25
N ILE A 277 20.31 16.45 6.02
CA ILE A 277 19.71 15.31 6.70
C ILE A 277 20.75 14.66 7.58
N GLN A 278 20.46 14.55 8.88
CA GLN A 278 21.30 13.82 9.81
C GLN A 278 20.91 12.34 9.81
N VAL A 279 21.88 11.46 9.58
CA VAL A 279 21.68 10.00 9.61
C VAL A 279 22.60 9.39 10.65
N ASP A 280 22.03 8.66 11.61
CA ASP A 280 22.74 8.07 12.75
C ASP A 280 23.43 6.73 12.38
N VAL A 281 24.20 6.75 11.30
CA VAL A 281 24.97 5.60 10.81
C VAL A 281 26.42 6.05 10.58
N PRO A 282 27.43 5.21 10.90
CA PRO A 282 28.82 5.55 10.64
C PRO A 282 29.05 5.98 9.19
N TYR A 283 29.88 7.00 9.02
CA TYR A 283 30.29 7.47 7.71
C TYR A 283 31.12 6.40 7.00
N GLU A 284 30.74 6.07 5.76
CA GLU A 284 31.49 5.19 4.86
C GLU A 284 31.96 5.99 3.65
N SER A 285 33.27 5.96 3.38
CA SER A 285 33.85 6.60 2.20
C SER A 285 33.37 5.90 0.93
N GLY A 286 32.61 6.61 0.10
CA GLY A 286 32.05 6.08 -1.15
C GLY A 286 30.55 5.77 -1.09
N LEU A 287 29.86 6.05 0.02
CA LEU A 287 28.40 5.96 0.06
C LEU A 287 27.80 6.96 -0.94
N VAL A 288 26.99 6.44 -1.86
CA VAL A 288 26.25 7.26 -2.84
C VAL A 288 24.80 7.36 -2.39
N CYS A 289 24.35 8.59 -2.13
CA CYS A 289 22.97 8.86 -1.79
C CYS A 289 22.29 9.64 -2.92
N GLU A 290 21.34 8.99 -3.59
CA GLU A 290 20.44 9.63 -4.54
C GLU A 290 19.39 10.45 -3.77
N VAL A 291 19.12 11.66 -4.27
CA VAL A 291 18.10 12.55 -3.75
C VAL A 291 17.15 12.90 -4.88
N THR A 292 15.86 12.82 -4.61
CA THR A 292 14.80 13.11 -5.57
C THR A 292 13.81 14.09 -4.96
N LEU A 293 13.66 15.26 -5.57
CA LEU A 293 12.67 16.26 -5.21
C LEU A 293 11.49 16.19 -6.18
N SER A 294 10.26 16.15 -5.68
CA SER A 294 9.04 16.03 -6.49
C SER A 294 7.96 16.99 -6.04
N SER A 295 7.37 17.72 -7.00
CA SER A 295 6.11 18.45 -6.85
C SER A 295 4.97 17.55 -7.32
N ILE A 296 4.02 17.26 -6.43
CA ILE A 296 2.99 16.25 -6.63
C ILE A 296 1.60 16.88 -6.45
N TYR A 297 0.68 16.53 -7.33
CA TYR A 297 -0.73 16.88 -7.23
C TYR A 297 -1.53 15.68 -6.75
N SER A 298 -2.17 15.81 -5.58
CA SER A 298 -3.07 14.80 -5.03
C SER A 298 -4.51 15.14 -5.38
N TYR A 299 -5.24 14.23 -6.02
CA TYR A 299 -6.61 14.45 -6.43
C TYR A 299 -7.51 13.25 -6.16
N VAL A 300 -8.80 13.50 -5.94
CA VAL A 300 -9.81 12.45 -5.74
C VAL A 300 -10.58 12.21 -7.03
N THR A 301 -10.67 10.94 -7.44
CA THR A 301 -11.49 10.48 -8.58
C THR A 301 -12.66 9.63 -8.09
N GLY A 302 -13.73 9.58 -8.88
CA GLY A 302 -14.93 8.80 -8.59
C GLY A 302 -15.95 9.54 -7.70
N SER A 303 -17.08 8.89 -7.44
CA SER A 303 -18.18 9.45 -6.64
C SER A 303 -18.67 8.44 -5.59
N GLY A 304 -19.20 8.95 -4.47
CA GLY A 304 -19.74 8.14 -3.39
C GLY A 304 -18.74 7.15 -2.79
N LYS A 305 -19.08 5.85 -2.80
CA LYS A 305 -18.26 4.76 -2.26
C LYS A 305 -17.04 4.41 -3.12
N ASN A 306 -17.00 4.87 -4.37
CA ASN A 306 -15.92 4.60 -5.32
C ASN A 306 -14.92 5.76 -5.40
N ARG A 307 -14.83 6.59 -4.36
CA ARG A 307 -13.84 7.65 -4.28
C ARG A 307 -12.46 7.06 -4.01
N SER A 308 -11.48 7.38 -4.84
CA SER A 308 -10.08 7.00 -4.66
C SER A 308 -9.19 8.23 -4.78
N ARG A 309 -8.17 8.34 -3.93
CA ARG A 309 -7.16 9.40 -4.03
C ARG A 309 -6.00 8.91 -4.89
N SER A 310 -5.62 9.71 -5.88
CA SER A 310 -4.53 9.44 -6.82
C SER A 310 -3.50 10.58 -6.77
N GLU A 311 -2.25 10.27 -7.05
CA GLU A 311 -1.15 11.25 -7.08
C GLU A 311 -0.59 11.38 -8.51
N SER A 312 -0.29 12.61 -8.93
CA SER A 312 0.34 12.90 -10.22
C SER A 312 1.51 13.85 -10.03
N VAL A 313 2.73 13.39 -10.33
CA VAL A 313 3.93 14.24 -10.29
C VAL A 313 3.83 15.32 -11.35
N LYS A 314 3.96 16.58 -10.99
CA LYS A 314 3.99 17.71 -11.93
C LYS A 314 5.39 18.10 -12.34
N TRP A 315 6.33 18.00 -11.41
CA TRP A 315 7.73 18.29 -11.63
C TRP A 315 8.58 17.40 -10.72
N GLN A 316 9.71 16.92 -11.20
CA GLN A 316 10.65 16.14 -10.41
C GLN A 316 12.08 16.36 -10.90
N ASP A 317 12.99 16.42 -9.95
CA ASP A 317 14.42 16.47 -10.21
C ASP A 317 15.13 15.47 -9.31
N SER A 318 16.21 14.88 -9.81
CA SER A 318 17.00 13.89 -9.08
C SER A 318 18.48 14.12 -9.32
N GLY A 319 19.26 13.71 -8.34
CA GLY A 319 20.70 13.90 -8.31
C GLY A 319 21.30 13.29 -7.05
N TYR A 320 22.44 13.79 -6.59
CA TYR A 320 23.17 13.20 -5.47
C TYR A 320 23.33 14.17 -4.29
N ALA A 321 23.34 13.61 -3.08
CA ALA A 321 23.69 14.35 -1.87
C ALA A 321 25.20 14.36 -1.67
N GLN A 322 25.71 15.45 -1.10
CA GLN A 322 27.03 15.48 -0.50
C GLN A 322 27.00 14.70 0.81
N VAL A 323 27.88 13.71 0.97
CA VAL A 323 27.97 12.89 2.17
C VAL A 323 29.17 13.34 3.00
N GLU A 324 28.91 13.85 4.20
CA GLU A 324 29.94 14.35 5.11
C GLU A 324 29.90 13.62 6.47
N PRO A 325 31.04 13.39 7.13
CA PRO A 325 31.06 12.88 8.49
C PRO A 325 30.45 13.90 9.46
N ALA A 326 29.67 13.44 10.43
CA ALA A 326 29.08 14.29 11.46
C ALA A 326 29.46 13.79 12.86
N ALA A 327 29.34 14.64 13.88
CA ALA A 327 29.59 14.27 15.28
C ALA A 327 28.77 13.05 15.74
N ARG A 328 27.62 12.83 15.11
CA ARG A 328 26.79 11.65 15.27
C ARG A 328 26.36 11.15 13.89
N GLY A 329 27.05 10.12 13.40
CA GLY A 329 26.82 9.48 12.12
C GLY A 329 27.34 10.28 10.93
N MET A 330 26.47 10.53 9.95
CA MET A 330 26.78 11.29 8.74
C MET A 330 25.72 12.35 8.46
N ARG A 331 26.11 13.31 7.63
CA ARG A 331 25.27 14.39 7.14
C ARG A 331 25.14 14.29 5.63
N LEU A 332 23.91 14.38 5.15
CA LEU A 332 23.59 14.40 3.73
C LEU A 332 23.13 15.82 3.36
N GLY A 333 23.98 16.55 2.64
CA GLY A 333 23.67 17.87 2.12
C GLY A 333 23.08 17.81 0.72
N PHE A 334 22.01 18.54 0.45
CA PHE A 334 21.45 18.63 -0.90
C PHE A 334 20.90 20.03 -1.21
N ARG A 335 20.81 20.36 -2.49
CA ARG A 335 20.16 21.58 -3.01
C ARG A 335 19.70 21.34 -4.43
N PHE A 336 18.48 21.75 -4.73
CA PHE A 336 17.94 21.83 -6.08
C PHE A 336 17.53 23.26 -6.38
N SER A 337 17.85 23.74 -7.58
CA SER A 337 17.33 25.01 -8.07
C SER A 337 15.98 24.79 -8.73
N VAL A 338 14.95 25.40 -8.15
CA VAL A 338 13.55 25.16 -8.51
C VAL A 338 13.04 26.30 -9.40
N PRO A 339 12.49 25.99 -10.60
CA PRO A 339 12.02 27.02 -11.51
C PRO A 339 10.79 27.77 -10.96
N GLU A 340 10.59 28.99 -11.46
CA GLU A 340 9.36 29.75 -11.23
C GLU A 340 8.13 29.07 -11.87
N GLY A 341 6.93 29.42 -11.42
CA GLY A 341 5.67 28.95 -12.01
C GLY A 341 5.17 27.57 -11.53
N LEU A 342 5.82 26.98 -10.52
CA LEU A 342 5.33 25.78 -9.84
C LEU A 342 4.36 26.13 -8.70
N ASN A 343 3.53 25.16 -8.29
CA ASN A 343 2.54 25.38 -7.24
C ASN A 343 3.16 25.26 -5.84
N PRO A 344 2.78 26.14 -4.89
CA PRO A 344 3.22 26.06 -3.50
C PRO A 344 2.62 24.86 -2.78
N SER A 345 3.13 24.59 -1.58
CA SER A 345 2.57 23.55 -0.71
C SER A 345 1.23 24.00 -0.12
N GLU A 346 0.20 23.19 -0.34
CA GLU A 346 -1.18 23.46 0.07
C GLU A 346 -1.61 22.56 1.23
N GLU A 347 -2.74 22.89 1.87
CA GLU A 347 -3.35 22.04 2.90
C GLU A 347 -3.94 20.77 2.30
N GLU A 348 -3.94 19.68 3.09
CA GLU A 348 -4.41 18.36 2.66
C GLU A 348 -5.96 18.28 2.57
N THR A 349 -6.60 19.28 1.98
CA THR A 349 -8.06 19.40 1.84
C THR A 349 -8.47 19.30 0.38
N GLY A 350 -9.30 18.31 0.05
CA GLY A 350 -9.75 18.10 -1.34
C GLY A 350 -8.60 17.72 -2.27
N ASN A 351 -8.44 18.47 -3.36
CA ASN A 351 -7.29 18.30 -4.26
C ASN A 351 -6.25 19.35 -3.92
N TYR A 352 -4.98 18.96 -3.81
CA TYR A 352 -3.94 19.86 -3.34
C TYR A 352 -2.56 19.51 -3.90
N TYR A 353 -1.67 20.51 -3.91
CA TYR A 353 -0.26 20.35 -4.24
C TYR A 353 0.59 20.16 -2.99
N PHE A 354 1.55 19.25 -3.06
CA PHE A 354 2.54 19.05 -2.00
C PHE A 354 3.89 18.66 -2.59
N TRP A 355 4.94 18.83 -1.78
CA TRP A 355 6.31 18.55 -2.17
C TRP A 355 6.89 17.40 -1.36
N ARG A 356 7.54 16.47 -2.06
CA ARG A 356 8.13 15.28 -1.47
C ARG A 356 9.62 15.22 -1.83
N LEU A 357 10.44 15.04 -0.81
CA LEU A 357 11.85 14.72 -0.93
C LEU A 357 12.03 13.25 -0.61
N ASN A 358 12.63 12.48 -1.53
CA ASN A 358 13.02 11.10 -1.30
C ASN A 358 14.54 11.02 -1.30
N ILE A 359 15.11 10.25 -0.39
CA ILE A 359 16.52 9.87 -0.40
C ILE A 359 16.63 8.35 -0.49
N LYS A 360 17.58 7.88 -1.32
CA LYS A 360 17.89 6.47 -1.48
C LYS A 360 19.40 6.28 -1.48
N ALA A 361 19.92 5.43 -0.61
CA ALA A 361 21.34 5.03 -0.63
C ALA A 361 21.46 3.50 -0.57
N GLU A 362 22.08 2.94 -1.60
CA GLU A 362 22.36 1.50 -1.71
C GLU A 362 23.63 1.19 -0.92
N GLN A 363 23.52 0.24 0.01
CA GLN A 363 24.60 -0.10 0.93
C GLN A 363 24.53 -1.57 1.36
N PRO A 364 25.63 -2.18 1.81
CA PRO A 364 25.59 -3.54 2.32
C PRO A 364 24.51 -3.74 3.40
N GLY A 365 23.66 -4.74 3.19
CA GLY A 365 22.55 -5.07 4.08
C GLY A 365 21.23 -4.38 3.67
N ILE A 366 20.75 -3.48 4.52
CA ILE A 366 19.48 -2.75 4.32
C ILE A 366 19.78 -1.36 3.75
N ASP A 367 19.20 -1.07 2.58
CA ASP A 367 19.27 0.23 1.93
C ASP A 367 18.59 1.33 2.76
N LEU A 368 19.11 2.55 2.66
CA LEU A 368 18.46 3.73 3.22
C LEU A 368 17.39 4.21 2.24
N ASP A 369 16.11 4.19 2.64
CA ASP A 369 15.01 4.78 1.86
C ASP A 369 14.13 5.66 2.77
N ARG A 370 14.12 6.97 2.53
CA ARG A 370 13.35 7.91 3.35
C ARG A 370 12.62 8.92 2.48
N SER A 371 11.36 9.16 2.84
CA SER A 371 10.49 10.17 2.23
C SER A 371 10.10 11.23 3.25
N TYR A 372 10.15 12.49 2.83
CA TYR A 372 9.82 13.68 3.61
C TYR A 372 8.81 14.53 2.85
N THR A 373 7.76 14.99 3.53
CA THR A 373 6.86 16.02 3.01
C THR A 373 7.33 17.38 3.51
N ILE A 374 7.73 18.26 2.59
CA ILE A 374 8.44 19.51 2.92
C ILE A 374 7.63 20.76 2.52
N PRO A 375 7.78 21.89 3.24
CA PRO A 375 7.17 23.15 2.84
C PRO A 375 7.99 23.82 1.74
N VAL A 376 7.34 24.09 0.61
CA VAL A 376 7.92 24.80 -0.54
C VAL A 376 6.94 25.89 -1.00
N TYR A 377 7.42 27.13 -1.09
CA TYR A 377 6.63 28.35 -1.36
C TYR A 377 7.38 29.30 -2.30
N ALA A 378 6.67 30.20 -2.97
CA ALA A 378 7.25 31.16 -3.92
C ALA A 378 7.93 32.35 -3.21
N THR A 379 9.07 32.11 -2.58
CA THR A 379 9.88 33.14 -1.90
C THR A 379 11.10 33.59 -2.71
N ALA A 380 11.48 32.84 -3.77
CA ALA A 380 12.69 33.07 -4.56
C ALA A 380 14.01 33.15 -3.76
N GLU A 381 14.02 32.68 -2.51
CA GLU A 381 15.22 32.65 -1.67
C GLU A 381 16.25 31.64 -2.18
N LYS A 382 17.54 31.95 -1.99
CA LYS A 382 18.65 31.05 -2.28
C LYS A 382 19.19 30.41 -1.00
N SER A 383 19.81 29.25 -1.12
CA SER A 383 20.45 28.59 0.01
C SER A 383 21.63 29.43 0.54
N ARG A 384 21.80 29.48 1.85
CA ARG A 384 22.85 30.27 2.52
C ARG A 384 24.06 29.42 2.85
N PHE A 385 23.83 28.14 3.15
CA PHE A 385 24.85 27.21 3.60
C PHE A 385 25.15 26.15 2.54
N GLN A 386 24.16 25.73 1.75
CA GLN A 386 24.34 24.70 0.71
C GLN A 386 24.63 25.29 -0.65
N HIS A 387 25.90 25.23 -1.03
CA HIS A 387 26.40 25.73 -2.30
C HIS A 387 26.42 24.67 -3.40
N LEU A 388 26.37 23.39 -3.02
CA LEU A 388 26.31 22.27 -3.97
C LEU A 388 25.03 22.34 -4.82
N ASP A 389 25.08 21.92 -6.09
CA ASP A 389 23.88 21.68 -6.90
C ASP A 389 23.68 20.17 -7.07
N SER A 390 22.74 19.58 -6.32
CA SER A 390 22.54 18.14 -6.32
C SER A 390 22.17 17.58 -7.69
N GLY A 391 21.48 18.34 -8.53
CA GLY A 391 21.12 17.90 -9.89
C GLY A 391 22.32 17.78 -10.84
N ARG A 392 23.46 18.35 -10.45
CA ARG A 392 24.73 18.32 -11.20
C ARG A 392 25.86 17.65 -10.44
N GLU A 393 25.63 17.29 -9.18
CA GLU A 393 26.65 16.69 -8.34
C GLU A 393 27.06 15.32 -8.86
N THR A 394 28.35 15.03 -8.77
CA THR A 394 28.93 13.76 -9.19
C THR A 394 29.67 13.13 -8.03
N PRO A 395 29.19 11.99 -7.50
CA PRO A 395 29.86 11.29 -6.41
C PRO A 395 31.31 10.93 -6.76
N GLN A 396 32.17 10.87 -5.74
CA GLN A 396 33.58 10.48 -5.92
C GLN A 396 33.70 9.11 -6.61
N GLY A 397 34.47 9.06 -7.70
CA GLY A 397 34.68 7.86 -8.50
C GLY A 397 33.66 7.64 -9.63
N MET A 398 32.64 8.49 -9.75
CA MET A 398 31.73 8.51 -10.90
C MET A 398 32.19 9.54 -11.94
N PRO A 399 31.98 9.26 -13.24
CA PRO A 399 32.29 10.22 -14.29
C PRO A 399 31.35 11.43 -14.22
N GLU A 400 31.85 12.60 -14.64
CA GLU A 400 31.06 13.83 -14.66
C GLU A 400 29.81 13.66 -15.54
N LEU A 401 28.67 14.11 -15.03
CA LEU A 401 27.38 13.93 -15.68
C LEU A 401 27.30 14.77 -16.97
N THR A 402 27.59 14.14 -18.10
CA THR A 402 27.50 14.78 -19.42
C THR A 402 26.23 14.35 -20.17
N ALA A 403 25.72 15.23 -21.05
CA ALA A 403 24.57 14.91 -21.89
C ALA A 403 24.81 13.64 -22.74
N GLU A 404 26.06 13.40 -23.15
CA GLU A 404 26.44 12.22 -23.94
C GLU A 404 26.33 10.92 -23.14
N MET A 405 26.55 10.93 -21.81
CA MET A 405 26.37 9.75 -20.95
C MET A 405 24.89 9.45 -20.67
N LEU A 406 24.04 10.48 -20.67
CA LEU A 406 22.59 10.33 -20.48
C LEU A 406 21.87 9.80 -21.72
N LEU A 407 22.55 9.83 -22.87
CA LEU A 407 22.03 9.45 -24.16
C LEU A 407 22.67 8.13 -24.62
N PRO A 408 21.92 7.19 -25.23
CA PRO A 408 22.50 5.99 -25.83
C PRO A 408 23.20 6.34 -27.16
N LEU A 409 24.19 7.24 -27.10
CA LEU A 409 24.89 7.80 -28.24
C LEU A 409 25.90 6.81 -28.80
N ARG A 410 25.80 6.54 -30.10
CA ARG A 410 26.80 5.83 -30.89
C ARG A 410 27.32 6.78 -31.96
N ARG A 411 28.65 6.89 -32.07
CA ARG A 411 29.29 7.67 -33.12
C ARG A 411 29.67 6.71 -34.26
N ASN A 412 29.10 6.91 -35.44
CA ASN A 412 29.37 6.13 -36.63
C ASN A 412 29.90 7.06 -37.75
N GLY A 413 31.21 7.27 -37.76
CA GLY A 413 31.84 8.25 -38.66
C GLY A 413 31.37 9.68 -38.38
N MET A 414 30.77 10.34 -39.39
CA MET A 414 30.19 11.68 -39.26
C MET A 414 28.74 11.69 -38.75
N VAL A 415 28.10 10.52 -38.64
CA VAL A 415 26.72 10.39 -38.17
C VAL A 415 26.71 10.05 -36.69
N GLN A 416 25.96 10.82 -35.92
CA GLN A 416 25.67 10.52 -34.51
C GLN A 416 24.29 9.86 -34.43
N GLU A 417 24.22 8.73 -33.75
CA GLU A 417 23.02 7.89 -33.66
C GLU A 417 22.63 7.66 -32.20
N LEU A 418 21.33 7.72 -31.91
CA LEU A 418 20.72 7.31 -30.66
C LEU A 418 19.84 6.11 -30.94
N TYR A 419 20.19 4.98 -30.33
CA TYR A 419 19.38 3.79 -30.43
C TYR A 419 18.79 3.44 -29.07
N TYR A 420 17.48 3.55 -28.98
CA TYR A 420 16.74 3.12 -27.82
C TYR A 420 16.05 1.78 -28.12
N PRO A 421 16.49 0.67 -27.49
CA PRO A 421 16.09 -0.69 -27.85
C PRO A 421 14.62 -1.00 -27.55
N MET A 422 14.16 -2.19 -27.98
CA MET A 422 12.91 -2.80 -27.51
C MET A 422 13.04 -3.21 -26.03
N LEU A 423 11.92 -3.51 -25.37
CA LEU A 423 11.82 -4.00 -23.99
C LEU A 423 12.44 -3.06 -22.94
N ARG A 424 12.29 -1.74 -23.13
CA ARG A 424 12.81 -0.73 -22.18
C ARG A 424 12.14 -0.79 -20.80
N GLN A 425 10.90 -1.26 -20.75
CA GLN A 425 10.11 -1.39 -19.52
C GLN A 425 9.54 -2.81 -19.42
N PRO A 426 10.40 -3.83 -19.26
CA PRO A 426 9.99 -5.22 -19.42
C PRO A 426 8.88 -5.58 -18.43
N LEU A 427 9.04 -5.20 -17.16
CA LEU A 427 8.03 -5.46 -16.12
C LEU A 427 6.64 -4.90 -16.48
N LEU A 428 6.59 -3.64 -16.90
CA LEU A 428 5.34 -2.93 -17.17
C LEU A 428 4.66 -3.46 -18.45
N SER A 429 5.47 -3.72 -19.48
CA SER A 429 5.01 -4.34 -20.72
C SER A 429 4.49 -5.76 -20.50
N THR A 430 5.19 -6.58 -19.70
CA THR A 430 4.74 -7.93 -19.33
C THR A 430 3.45 -7.86 -18.53
N LEU A 431 3.34 -6.97 -17.55
CA LEU A 431 2.14 -6.80 -16.73
C LEU A 431 0.91 -6.47 -17.58
N PHE A 432 0.99 -5.46 -18.46
CA PHE A 432 -0.15 -5.10 -19.32
C PHE A 432 -0.48 -6.19 -20.33
N THR A 433 0.51 -6.90 -20.86
CA THR A 433 0.27 -8.02 -21.77
C THR A 433 -0.42 -9.18 -21.06
N VAL A 434 0.02 -9.54 -19.85
CA VAL A 434 -0.55 -10.63 -19.05
C VAL A 434 -1.96 -10.26 -18.57
N ILE A 435 -2.14 -9.09 -17.96
CA ILE A 435 -3.47 -8.64 -17.50
C ILE A 435 -4.43 -8.52 -18.68
N GLY A 436 -4.03 -7.86 -19.76
CA GLY A 436 -4.85 -7.74 -20.97
C GLY A 436 -5.20 -9.11 -21.56
N GLY A 437 -4.24 -10.03 -21.61
CA GLY A 437 -4.44 -11.41 -22.06
C GLY A 437 -5.42 -12.19 -21.18
N ILE A 438 -5.29 -12.12 -19.85
CA ILE A 438 -6.21 -12.76 -18.91
C ILE A 438 -7.63 -12.23 -19.12
N PHE A 439 -7.80 -10.92 -19.22
CA PHE A 439 -9.12 -10.31 -19.45
C PHE A 439 -9.70 -10.68 -20.81
N ALA A 440 -8.87 -10.75 -21.86
CA ALA A 440 -9.30 -11.16 -23.19
C ALA A 440 -9.75 -12.64 -23.20
N ILE A 441 -8.97 -13.53 -22.59
CA ILE A 441 -9.30 -14.96 -22.47
C ILE A 441 -10.56 -15.15 -21.63
N ALA A 442 -10.69 -14.44 -20.51
CA ALA A 442 -11.90 -14.46 -19.68
C ALA A 442 -13.12 -13.98 -20.47
N GLY A 443 -12.98 -12.93 -21.29
CA GLY A 443 -14.04 -12.45 -22.17
C GLY A 443 -14.51 -13.49 -23.18
N VAL A 444 -13.57 -14.20 -23.82
CA VAL A 444 -13.88 -15.30 -24.76
C VAL A 444 -14.54 -16.49 -24.06
N MET A 445 -14.07 -16.85 -22.86
CA MET A 445 -14.69 -17.91 -22.05
C MET A 445 -16.12 -17.56 -21.62
N LEU A 446 -16.35 -16.30 -21.21
CA LEU A 446 -17.68 -15.79 -20.87
C LEU A 446 -18.60 -15.82 -22.10
N TRP A 447 -18.09 -15.46 -23.27
CA TRP A 447 -18.84 -15.55 -24.52
C TRP A 447 -19.25 -16.99 -24.85
N GLY A 448 -18.38 -17.98 -24.59
CA GLY A 448 -18.70 -19.40 -24.75
C GLY A 448 -19.78 -19.91 -23.79
N LYS A 449 -19.85 -19.38 -22.56
CA LYS A 449 -20.90 -19.69 -21.57
C LYS A 449 -22.18 -18.88 -21.76
N ALA A 450 -22.14 -17.78 -22.52
CA ALA A 450 -23.28 -16.91 -22.74
C ALA A 450 -24.47 -17.59 -23.43
N ALA A 451 -24.23 -18.69 -24.16
CA ALA A 451 -25.28 -19.52 -24.75
C ALA A 451 -26.21 -20.17 -23.71
N GLN A 452 -25.77 -20.35 -22.45
CA GLN A 452 -26.52 -21.00 -21.39
C GLN A 452 -27.15 -20.01 -20.39
N GLU A 453 -26.51 -18.86 -20.14
CA GLU A 453 -26.90 -17.92 -19.06
C GLU A 453 -27.49 -16.58 -19.56
N GLY A 454 -27.58 -16.37 -20.89
CA GLY A 454 -28.33 -15.26 -21.50
C GLY A 454 -27.52 -14.03 -21.95
N MET A 455 -28.23 -13.03 -22.48
CA MET A 455 -27.67 -11.81 -23.12
C MET A 455 -26.68 -10.98 -22.28
N PRO A 456 -26.80 -10.85 -20.94
CA PRO A 456 -25.85 -10.08 -20.14
C PRO A 456 -24.40 -10.59 -20.25
N LEU A 457 -24.19 -11.90 -20.39
CA LEU A 457 -22.85 -12.49 -20.55
C LEU A 457 -22.25 -12.22 -21.94
N TYR A 458 -23.07 -12.10 -23.00
CA TYR A 458 -22.56 -11.69 -24.32
C TYR A 458 -22.00 -10.28 -24.29
N PHE A 459 -22.75 -9.35 -23.66
CA PHE A 459 -22.28 -7.96 -23.51
C PHE A 459 -21.01 -7.88 -22.66
N MET A 460 -20.98 -8.56 -21.51
CA MET A 460 -19.81 -8.57 -20.62
C MET A 460 -18.60 -9.26 -21.27
N GLY A 461 -18.80 -10.40 -21.93
CA GLY A 461 -17.76 -11.11 -22.67
C GLY A 461 -17.16 -10.27 -23.80
N GLY A 462 -18.00 -9.56 -24.56
CA GLY A 462 -17.56 -8.65 -25.62
C GLY A 462 -16.74 -7.49 -25.09
N LEU A 463 -17.20 -6.87 -24.00
CA LEU A 463 -16.51 -5.76 -23.35
C LEU A 463 -15.14 -6.18 -22.80
N PHE A 464 -15.07 -7.31 -22.09
CA PHE A 464 -13.82 -7.83 -21.54
C PHE A 464 -12.84 -8.25 -22.63
N THR A 465 -13.33 -8.83 -23.72
CA THR A 465 -12.49 -9.18 -24.88
C THR A 465 -11.93 -7.94 -25.54
N PHE A 466 -12.76 -6.92 -25.79
CA PHE A 466 -12.34 -5.67 -26.43
C PHE A 466 -11.34 -4.89 -25.57
N LEU A 467 -11.68 -4.62 -24.30
CA LEU A 467 -10.81 -3.89 -23.38
C LEU A 467 -9.53 -4.66 -23.07
N GLY A 468 -9.64 -5.97 -22.81
CA GLY A 468 -8.49 -6.85 -22.58
C GLY A 468 -7.53 -6.87 -23.77
N SER A 469 -8.05 -6.98 -24.99
CA SER A 469 -7.24 -6.96 -26.22
C SER A 469 -6.57 -5.59 -26.43
N MET A 470 -7.26 -4.48 -26.16
CA MET A 470 -6.66 -3.15 -26.24
C MET A 470 -5.50 -2.98 -25.25
N VAL A 471 -5.67 -3.43 -24.01
CA VAL A 471 -4.62 -3.38 -22.98
C VAL A 471 -3.45 -4.30 -23.35
N ALA A 472 -3.72 -5.49 -23.87
CA ALA A 472 -2.69 -6.41 -24.34
C ALA A 472 -1.89 -5.83 -25.52
N LEU A 473 -2.57 -5.23 -26.49
CA LEU A 473 -1.93 -4.55 -27.63
C LEU A 473 -1.11 -3.34 -27.19
N ALA A 474 -1.57 -2.56 -26.21
CA ALA A 474 -0.78 -1.49 -25.61
C ALA A 474 0.48 -2.05 -24.90
N GLY A 475 0.34 -3.16 -24.17
CA GLY A 475 1.45 -3.89 -23.56
C GLY A 475 2.50 -4.33 -24.59
N LEU A 476 2.06 -4.98 -25.67
CA LEU A 476 2.93 -5.39 -26.78
C LEU A 476 3.57 -4.20 -27.50
N TYR A 477 2.82 -3.11 -27.71
CA TYR A 477 3.37 -1.89 -28.31
C TYR A 477 4.48 -1.30 -27.44
N THR A 478 4.27 -1.19 -26.12
CA THR A 478 5.32 -0.72 -25.21
C THR A 478 6.53 -1.66 -25.16
N ALA A 479 6.31 -2.97 -25.30
CA ALA A 479 7.36 -3.98 -25.32
C ALA A 479 8.25 -3.88 -26.56
N PHE A 480 7.66 -3.69 -27.74
CA PHE A 480 8.36 -3.87 -29.02
C PHE A 480 8.59 -2.58 -29.80
N ASN A 481 8.19 -1.43 -29.27
CA ASN A 481 8.52 -0.14 -29.85
C ASN A 481 9.99 0.21 -29.59
N SER A 482 10.69 0.58 -30.65
CA SER A 482 12.07 1.08 -30.62
C SER A 482 12.14 2.43 -31.32
N LEU A 483 13.09 3.27 -30.89
CA LEU A 483 13.30 4.62 -31.39
C LEU A 483 14.75 4.73 -31.82
N TYR A 484 14.94 5.11 -33.06
CA TYR A 484 16.24 5.40 -33.64
C TYR A 484 16.23 6.86 -34.07
N VAL A 485 17.20 7.63 -33.59
CA VAL A 485 17.41 9.03 -33.97
C VAL A 485 18.81 9.13 -34.53
N ALA A 486 18.99 9.74 -35.69
CA ALA A 486 20.31 9.94 -36.27
C ALA A 486 20.43 11.34 -36.85
N TRP A 487 21.61 11.94 -36.76
CA TRP A 487 21.91 13.22 -37.39
C TRP A 487 23.34 13.28 -37.92
N ASP A 488 23.51 13.99 -39.04
CA ASP A 488 24.75 14.06 -39.82
C ASP A 488 25.29 15.50 -39.96
N GLY A 489 24.74 16.44 -39.17
CA GLY A 489 25.08 17.86 -39.24
C GLY A 489 24.24 18.69 -40.23
N ARG A 490 23.36 18.06 -41.03
CA ARG A 490 22.45 18.76 -41.97
C ARG A 490 20.98 18.40 -41.75
N GLN A 491 20.72 17.15 -41.37
CA GLN A 491 19.39 16.62 -41.17
C GLN A 491 19.31 15.75 -39.91
N VAL A 492 18.10 15.66 -39.35
CA VAL A 492 17.74 14.78 -38.25
C VAL A 492 16.72 13.78 -38.76
N VAL A 493 17.06 12.49 -38.64
CA VAL A 493 16.20 11.37 -39.00
C VAL A 493 15.69 10.72 -37.73
N THR A 494 14.38 10.53 -37.64
CA THR A 494 13.73 9.80 -36.55
C THR A 494 12.95 8.63 -37.11
N ILE A 495 13.27 7.42 -36.67
CA ILE A 495 12.62 6.17 -37.08
C ILE A 495 12.06 5.50 -35.84
N ARG A 496 10.75 5.24 -35.83
CA ARG A 496 10.11 4.32 -34.87
C ARG A 496 9.84 2.99 -35.53
N ARG A 497 10.28 1.91 -34.89
CA ARG A 497 10.02 0.54 -35.35
C ARG A 497 9.22 -0.22 -34.30
N LEU A 498 8.23 -0.98 -34.75
CA LEU A 498 7.52 -1.97 -33.94
C LEU A 498 7.89 -3.35 -34.48
N LEU A 499 8.46 -4.23 -33.64
CA LEU A 499 8.96 -5.54 -34.07
C LEU A 499 9.91 -5.46 -35.29
N GLY A 500 10.70 -4.39 -35.37
CA GLY A 500 11.65 -4.16 -36.47
C GLY A 500 11.04 -3.52 -37.72
N ILE A 501 9.71 -3.46 -37.84
CA ILE A 501 9.01 -2.83 -38.96
C ILE A 501 8.90 -1.31 -38.70
N THR A 502 9.30 -0.50 -39.67
CA THR A 502 9.20 0.97 -39.59
C THR A 502 7.74 1.42 -39.60
N VAL A 503 7.25 1.94 -38.47
CA VAL A 503 5.88 2.45 -38.30
C VAL A 503 5.83 3.96 -38.54
N ARG A 504 6.89 4.68 -38.16
CA ARG A 504 6.96 6.13 -38.34
C ARG A 504 8.36 6.53 -38.75
N TRP A 505 8.45 7.32 -39.80
CA TRP A 505 9.69 7.89 -40.29
C TRP A 505 9.53 9.39 -40.48
N LYS A 506 10.49 10.15 -39.99
CA LYS A 506 10.59 11.59 -40.20
C LYS A 506 12.03 11.95 -40.55
N ASN A 507 12.20 12.81 -41.54
CA ASN A 507 13.46 13.42 -41.90
C ASN A 507 13.25 14.93 -41.93
N VAL A 508 14.05 15.68 -41.19
CA VAL A 508 13.88 17.12 -41.00
C VAL A 508 15.24 17.80 -41.11
N ARG A 509 15.33 18.89 -41.88
CA ARG A 509 16.57 19.67 -42.00
C ARG A 509 16.74 20.61 -40.81
N TYR A 510 17.98 20.95 -40.46
CA TYR A 510 18.23 21.79 -39.27
C TYR A 510 17.51 23.15 -39.33
N HIS A 511 17.41 23.78 -40.50
CA HIS A 511 16.70 25.05 -40.66
C HIS A 511 15.17 24.96 -40.47
N GLU A 512 14.61 23.76 -40.40
CA GLU A 512 13.17 23.53 -40.15
C GLU A 512 12.87 23.32 -38.66
N LEU A 513 13.92 23.16 -37.84
CA LEU A 513 13.83 23.11 -36.39
C LEU A 513 13.59 24.53 -35.89
N ARG A 514 12.41 24.78 -35.31
CA ARG A 514 12.05 26.10 -34.77
C ARG A 514 12.44 26.25 -33.32
N GLU A 515 12.11 25.25 -32.51
CA GLU A 515 12.33 25.29 -31.08
C GLU A 515 12.57 23.88 -30.54
N ILE A 516 13.49 23.76 -29.59
CA ILE A 516 13.74 22.53 -28.85
C ILE A 516 13.25 22.74 -27.43
N GLU A 517 12.23 21.97 -27.05
CA GLU A 517 11.51 22.10 -25.80
C GLU A 517 11.60 20.81 -24.98
N LEU A 518 11.63 20.98 -23.67
CA LEU A 518 11.47 19.90 -22.71
C LEU A 518 9.97 19.70 -22.46
N LYS A 519 9.49 18.46 -22.63
CA LYS A 519 8.10 18.09 -22.38
C LYS A 519 8.01 16.95 -21.37
N LYS A 520 7.11 17.09 -20.40
CA LYS A 520 6.72 16.00 -19.51
C LYS A 520 6.03 14.87 -20.31
N GLY A 521 6.43 13.64 -20.06
CA GLY A 521 5.80 12.42 -20.55
C GLY A 521 4.39 12.22 -20.00
N SER A 522 3.56 11.48 -20.72
CA SER A 522 2.14 11.28 -20.37
C SER A 522 1.91 10.39 -19.15
N THR A 523 2.90 9.58 -18.77
CA THR A 523 2.77 8.54 -17.74
C THR A 523 3.77 8.79 -16.63
N SER A 524 3.29 8.76 -15.38
CA SER A 524 4.11 8.70 -14.17
C SER A 524 3.81 7.40 -13.45
N THR A 525 4.85 6.72 -12.97
CA THR A 525 4.71 5.50 -12.18
C THR A 525 4.93 5.83 -10.71
N GLN A 526 4.29 5.06 -9.83
CA GLN A 526 4.43 5.18 -8.37
C GLN A 526 4.78 3.79 -7.82
N THR A 527 5.77 3.74 -6.92
CA THR A 527 6.12 2.54 -6.16
C THR A 527 6.33 2.95 -4.71
N GLY A 528 5.37 2.62 -3.85
CA GLY A 528 5.33 3.11 -2.48
C GLY A 528 5.24 4.65 -2.44
N ASN A 529 6.21 5.29 -1.77
CA ASN A 529 6.29 6.75 -1.68
C ASN A 529 7.07 7.39 -2.83
N THR A 530 7.79 6.58 -3.61
CA THR A 530 8.65 7.03 -4.70
C THR A 530 7.84 7.14 -5.98
N HIS A 531 7.97 8.28 -6.65
CA HIS A 531 7.41 8.50 -7.96
C HIS A 531 8.51 8.57 -9.00
N GLN A 532 8.19 8.15 -10.22
CA GLN A 532 9.04 8.34 -11.38
C GLN A 532 8.26 9.08 -12.46
N ILE A 533 8.83 10.21 -12.89
CA ILE A 533 8.42 10.94 -14.07
C ILE A 533 9.33 10.57 -15.24
N SER A 534 8.81 10.69 -16.46
CA SER A 534 9.62 10.64 -17.68
C SER A 534 9.53 11.98 -18.38
N TYR A 535 10.67 12.58 -18.72
CA TYR A 535 10.83 13.78 -19.53
C TYR A 535 11.30 13.39 -20.93
N HIS A 536 10.74 14.07 -21.92
CA HIS A 536 11.07 13.90 -23.33
C HIS A 536 11.61 15.23 -23.86
N VAL A 537 12.63 15.16 -24.72
CA VAL A 537 13.13 16.33 -25.45
C VAL A 537 12.55 16.27 -26.86
N ILE A 538 11.81 17.32 -27.23
CA ILE A 538 11.13 17.40 -28.52
C ILE A 538 11.61 18.62 -29.30
N ALA A 539 11.67 18.47 -30.63
CA ALA A 539 11.83 19.60 -31.53
C ALA A 539 10.50 19.91 -32.24
N GLN A 540 10.16 21.20 -32.29
CA GLN A 540 9.04 21.74 -33.05
C GLN A 540 9.49 22.01 -34.49
N THR A 541 8.71 21.54 -35.46
CA THR A 541 8.93 21.77 -36.90
C THR A 541 7.65 22.25 -37.53
N GLN A 542 7.73 22.78 -38.76
CA GLN A 542 6.55 23.20 -39.52
C GLN A 542 5.57 22.03 -39.78
N GLN A 543 6.09 20.79 -39.83
CA GLN A 543 5.33 19.57 -40.11
C GLN A 543 4.97 18.80 -38.82
N GLY A 544 5.12 19.44 -37.66
CA GLY A 544 4.77 18.91 -36.34
C GLY A 544 5.97 18.54 -35.48
N LYS A 545 5.76 17.68 -34.48
CA LYS A 545 6.76 17.41 -33.43
C LYS A 545 7.64 16.21 -33.77
N ILE A 546 8.93 16.31 -33.48
CA ILE A 546 9.91 15.21 -33.52
C ILE A 546 10.46 14.98 -32.11
N VAL A 547 10.74 13.73 -31.79
CA VAL A 547 11.27 13.34 -30.48
C VAL A 547 12.76 13.08 -30.63
N LEU A 548 13.57 13.81 -29.87
CA LEU A 548 15.03 13.74 -29.88
C LEU A 548 15.55 12.83 -28.77
N ALA A 549 14.92 12.88 -27.59
CA ALA A 549 15.22 11.98 -26.47
C ALA A 549 13.97 11.64 -25.66
N GLU A 550 13.95 10.45 -25.05
CA GLU A 550 12.87 9.95 -24.20
C GLU A 550 13.44 9.34 -22.91
N ASN A 551 12.60 9.17 -21.89
CA ASN A 551 12.92 8.48 -20.63
C ASN A 551 13.99 9.16 -19.76
N LEU A 552 14.00 10.48 -19.72
CA LEU A 552 14.84 11.23 -18.79
C LEU A 552 14.09 11.38 -17.45
N ASP A 553 14.68 10.94 -16.36
CA ASP A 553 14.06 10.84 -15.03
C ASP A 553 14.13 12.12 -14.19
N SER A 554 15.04 13.04 -14.55
CA SER A 554 15.30 14.30 -13.86
C SER A 554 15.11 15.50 -14.78
N HIS A 555 14.56 16.58 -14.22
CA HIS A 555 14.43 17.84 -14.93
C HIS A 555 15.78 18.48 -15.27
N THR A 556 16.77 18.45 -14.37
CA THR A 556 18.12 18.97 -14.64
C THR A 556 18.84 18.16 -15.71
N LYS A 557 18.77 16.82 -15.64
CA LYS A 557 19.27 15.91 -16.71
C LYS A 557 18.62 16.21 -18.05
N ALA A 558 17.30 16.39 -18.06
CA ALA A 558 16.56 16.68 -19.28
C ALA A 558 16.88 18.08 -19.86
N LYS A 559 17.15 19.08 -19.02
CA LYS A 559 17.66 20.39 -19.44
C LYS A 559 19.06 20.29 -20.06
N LEU A 560 19.97 19.52 -19.45
CA LEU A 560 21.31 19.29 -19.98
C LEU A 560 21.26 18.69 -21.40
N VAL A 561 20.41 17.67 -21.60
CA VAL A 561 20.18 17.06 -22.91
C VAL A 561 19.54 18.05 -23.90
N THR A 562 18.61 18.89 -23.43
CA THR A 562 17.98 19.93 -24.26
C THR A 562 19.02 20.95 -24.74
N GLU A 563 19.91 21.41 -23.86
CA GLU A 563 21.00 22.33 -24.21
C GLU A 563 22.03 21.70 -25.15
N PHE A 564 22.34 20.41 -24.97
CA PHE A 564 23.18 19.66 -25.89
C PHE A 564 22.62 19.69 -27.32
N PHE A 565 21.34 19.39 -27.50
CA PHE A 565 20.71 19.45 -28.83
C PHE A 565 20.61 20.88 -29.38
N ARG A 566 20.35 21.89 -28.54
CA ARG A 566 20.36 23.30 -28.97
C ARG A 566 21.73 23.72 -29.51
N LYS A 567 22.81 23.34 -28.81
CA LYS A 567 24.19 23.59 -29.28
C LYS A 567 24.50 22.83 -30.57
N GLN A 568 24.09 21.56 -30.64
CA GLN A 568 24.37 20.68 -31.79
C GLN A 568 23.63 21.12 -33.06
N PHE A 569 22.40 21.63 -32.92
CA PHE A 569 21.55 21.96 -34.07
C PHE A 569 21.57 23.44 -34.45
N LYS A 570 22.33 24.29 -33.73
CA LYS A 570 22.44 25.76 -33.93
C LYS A 570 21.16 26.35 -34.51
N THR A 571 20.14 26.38 -33.67
CA THR A 571 19.01 27.31 -33.84
C THR A 571 19.42 28.67 -33.31
#